data_AF-A0A482DKD2-F1
#
_entry.id   AF-A0A482DKD2-F1
#
_cell.length_a   1.000
_cell.length_b   1.000
_cell.length_c   1.000
_cell.angle_alpha   90.00
_cell.angle_beta   90.00
_cell.angle_gamma   90.00
#
_symmetry.space_group_name_H-M   'P 1'
#
loop_
_entity.id
_entity.type
_entity.pdbx_description
1 polymer ?
#
loop_
_entity_poly.entity_id
_entity_poly.type
_entity_poly.pdbx_seq_one_letter_code
_entity_poly.pdbx_strand_id
1 'polypeptide(L)' 'MKHQHATADKNHLHFGYGTWSCPGRFLASDELKMTLAALLLRYDFKYPDGSSRPTNKHIDEFPYVDPET' A
#
# COMPACT_ATOMS: atom_id res chain seq x y z
N MET A 1 -5.06 18.00 -10.44
CA MET A 1 -4.12 17.29 -9.53
C MET A 1 -3.68 16.02 -10.23
N LYS A 2 -2.49 16.02 -10.86
CA LYS A 2 -2.03 14.92 -11.74
C LYS A 2 -1.02 13.98 -11.07
N HIS A 3 -0.50 14.36 -9.90
CA HIS A 3 0.61 13.68 -9.20
C HIS A 3 0.30 13.43 -7.72
N GLN A 4 -0.97 13.29 -7.34
CA GLN A 4 -1.31 12.91 -5.97
C GLN A 4 -1.39 11.38 -5.86
N HIS A 5 -1.06 10.84 -4.69
CA HIS A 5 -1.13 9.40 -4.42
C HIS A 5 -2.53 8.81 -4.66
N ALA A 6 -3.59 9.57 -4.37
CA ALA A 6 -4.98 9.17 -4.61
C ALA A 6 -5.44 9.36 -6.07
N THR A 7 -4.58 9.80 -6.98
CA THR A 7 -4.95 9.96 -8.40
C THR A 7 -5.02 8.59 -9.06
N ALA A 8 -6.20 8.22 -9.55
CA ALA A 8 -6.38 7.02 -10.37
C ALA A 8 -5.76 7.24 -11.75
N ASP A 9 -4.84 6.37 -12.14
CA ASP A 9 -4.11 6.42 -13.41
C ASP A 9 -4.09 5.05 -14.09
N LYS A 10 -3.98 5.02 -15.42
CA LYS A 10 -3.98 3.74 -16.17
C LYS A 10 -2.76 2.88 -15.87
N ASN A 11 -1.67 3.48 -15.39
CA ASN A 11 -0.44 2.77 -15.03
C ASN A 11 -0.38 2.40 -13.55
N HIS A 12 -1.34 2.86 -12.74
CA HIS A 12 -1.35 2.68 -11.28
C HIS A 12 -2.76 2.32 -10.82
N LEU A 13 -3.03 1.02 -10.73
CA LEU A 13 -4.39 0.47 -10.53
C LEU A 13 -4.72 0.16 -9.07
N HIS A 14 -3.92 0.63 -8.11
CA HIS A 14 -4.13 0.38 -6.67
C HIS A 14 -5.50 0.83 -6.16
N PHE A 15 -6.06 1.87 -6.78
CA PHE A 15 -7.41 2.36 -6.50
C PHE A 15 -8.37 2.14 -7.67
N GLY A 16 -8.06 1.24 -8.60
CA GLY A 16 -8.77 1.08 -9.87
C GLY A 16 -8.64 2.30 -10.79
N TYR A 17 -9.43 2.32 -11.87
CA TYR A 17 -9.40 3.40 -12.86
C TYR A 17 -10.78 3.75 -13.41
N GLY A 18 -10.97 5.02 -13.80
CA GLY A 18 -12.22 5.51 -14.38
C GLY A 18 -13.40 5.46 -13.42
N THR A 19 -14.58 5.10 -13.93
CA THR A 19 -15.84 5.00 -13.16
C THR A 19 -15.77 3.98 -12.03
N TRP A 20 -14.90 2.97 -12.15
CA TRP A 20 -14.71 1.91 -11.16
C TRP A 20 -13.55 2.18 -10.21
N SER A 21 -13.03 3.42 -10.18
CA SER A 21 -12.04 3.79 -9.19
C SER A 21 -12.64 3.82 -7.78
N CYS A 22 -11.84 3.43 -6.79
CA CYS A 22 -12.21 3.40 -5.39
C CYS A 22 -12.73 4.79 -4.97
N PRO A 23 -13.99 4.88 -4.49
CA PRO A 23 -14.55 6.15 -4.06
C PRO A 23 -13.88 6.67 -2.78
N GLY A 24 -13.32 5.78 -1.95
CA GLY A 24 -12.65 6.11 -0.70
C GLY A 24 -11.15 6.45 -0.81
N ARG A 25 -10.57 6.49 -2.03
CA ARG A 25 -9.11 6.62 -2.22
C ARG A 25 -8.46 7.87 -1.60
N PHE A 26 -9.20 8.98 -1.50
CA PHE A 26 -8.69 10.20 -0.88
C PHE A 26 -8.58 10.03 0.64
N LEU A 27 -9.62 9.48 1.27
CA LEU A 27 -9.61 9.16 2.69
C LEU A 27 -8.52 8.15 3.01
N ALA A 28 -8.47 7.04 2.26
CA ALA A 28 -7.44 6.02 2.42
C ALA A 28 -6.02 6.60 2.26
N SER A 29 -5.80 7.48 1.28
CA SER A 29 -4.51 8.14 1.08
C SER A 29 -4.11 9.00 2.28
N ASP A 30 -5.04 9.69 2.93
CA ASP A 30 -4.72 10.59 4.03
C ASP A 30 -4.57 9.83 5.35
N GLU A 31 -5.42 8.83 5.58
CA GLU A 31 -5.27 7.89 6.70
C GLU A 31 -3.94 7.14 6.64
N LEU A 32 -3.50 6.70 5.47
CA LEU A 32 -2.23 5.99 5.29
C LEU A 32 -1.03 6.90 5.63
N LYS A 33 -1.06 8.17 5.21
CA LYS A 33 -0.02 9.15 5.57
C LYS A 33 -0.02 9.43 7.07
N MET A 34 -1.18 9.64 7.69
CA MET A 34 -1.29 9.92 9.12
C MET A 34 -0.79 8.74 9.95
N THR A 35 -1.18 7.52 9.57
CA THR A 35 -0.74 6.29 10.24
C THR A 35 0.76 6.11 10.09
N LEU A 36 1.31 6.26 8.88
CA LEU A 36 2.75 6.15 8.65
C LEU A 36 3.54 7.21 9.43
N ALA A 37 3.07 8.46 9.44
CA ALA A 37 3.70 9.52 10.23
C ALA A 37 3.68 9.20 11.73
N ALA A 38 2.55 8.72 12.26
CA ALA A 38 2.43 8.32 13.65
C ALA A 38 3.37 7.16 14.00
N LEU A 39 3.50 6.17 13.10
CA LEU A 39 4.42 5.06 13.24
C LEU A 39 5.88 5.54 13.30
N LEU A 40 6.30 6.40 12.37
CA LEU A 40 7.67 6.89 12.28
C LEU A 40 8.07 7.84 13.42
N LEU A 41 7.12 8.63 13.96
CA LEU A 41 7.42 9.61 15.00
C LEU A 41 7.38 9.02 16.42
N ARG A 42 6.71 7.88 16.60
CA ARG A 42 6.45 7.32 17.94
C ARG A 42 7.13 5.97 18.18
N TYR A 43 7.63 5.32 17.15
CA TYR A 43 8.20 3.98 17.25
C TYR A 43 9.52 3.87 16.51
N ASP A 44 10.45 3.14 17.13
CA ASP A 44 11.67 2.68 16.49
C ASP A 44 11.46 1.26 15.96
N PHE A 45 11.76 1.04 14.69
CA PHE A 45 11.62 -0.25 14.03
C PHE A 45 12.92 -1.06 14.13
N LYS A 46 12.84 -2.26 14.70
CA LYS A 46 13.93 -3.24 14.74
C LYS A 46 13.40 -4.61 14.32
N TYR A 47 14.22 -5.37 13.60
CA TYR A 47 13.95 -6.79 13.40
C TYR A 47 14.07 -7.56 14.73
N PRO A 48 13.30 -8.63 14.94
CA PRO A 48 13.51 -9.55 16.05
C PRO A 48 14.96 -10.05 16.14
N ASP A 49 15.43 -10.35 17.35
CA ASP A 49 16.80 -10.83 17.54
C ASP A 49 17.07 -12.11 16.74
N GLY A 50 18.20 -12.14 16.03
CA GLY A 50 18.57 -13.26 15.14
C GLY A 50 17.90 -13.23 13.76
N SER A 51 17.05 -12.23 13.46
CA SER A 51 16.46 -12.06 12.13
C SER A 51 17.08 -10.89 11.36
N SER A 52 17.02 -10.97 10.03
CA SER A 52 17.55 -9.96 9.11
C SER A 52 16.45 -9.46 8.17
N ARG A 53 16.81 -8.54 7.26
CA ARG A 53 15.88 -8.00 6.26
C ARG A 53 15.20 -9.16 5.49
N PRO A 54 13.86 -9.23 5.47
CA PRO A 54 13.15 -10.25 4.70
C PRO A 54 13.41 -10.09 3.20
N THR A 55 13.44 -11.22 2.48
CA THR A 55 13.56 -11.23 1.01
C THR A 55 12.40 -10.47 0.38
N ASN A 56 12.66 -9.76 -0.71
CA ASN A 56 11.61 -9.10 -1.49
C ASN A 56 10.60 -10.15 -1.96
N LYS A 57 9.33 -9.97 -1.60
CA LYS A 57 8.22 -10.75 -2.14
C LYS A 57 7.49 -9.90 -3.16
N HIS A 58 7.17 -10.47 -4.30
CA HIS A 58 6.23 -9.87 -5.24
C HIS A 58 4.83 -10.18 -4.70
N ILE A 59 4.10 -9.13 -4.32
CA ILE A 59 2.68 -9.23 -3.97
C ILE A 59 1.96 -8.77 -5.22
N ASP A 60 1.40 -9.72 -5.96
CA ASP A 60 0.56 -9.39 -7.09
C ASP A 60 -0.70 -8.67 -6.59
N GLU A 61 -1.09 -7.62 -7.32
CA GLU A 61 -2.19 -6.72 -6.95
C GLU A 61 -3.53 -7.46 -6.81
N PHE A 62 -3.63 -8.61 -7.45
CA PHE A 62 -4.67 -9.62 -7.26
C PHE A 62 -3.99 -10.89 -6.76
N PRO A 63 -3.89 -11.10 -5.43
CA PRO A 63 -3.46 -12.39 -4.92
C PRO A 63 -4.57 -13.38 -5.25
N TYR A 64 -4.51 -13.95 -6.45
CA TYR A 64 -5.19 -15.21 -6.70
C TYR A 64 -4.57 -16.19 -5.71
N VAL A 65 -5.39 -16.69 -4.79
CA VAL A 65 -5.01 -17.82 -3.96
C VAL A 65 -4.65 -18.92 -4.95
N ASP A 66 -3.38 -19.30 -4.98
CA ASP A 66 -2.94 -20.42 -5.79
C ASP A 66 -3.75 -21.64 -5.30
N PRO A 67 -4.63 -22.22 -6.14
CA PRO A 67 -5.51 -23.30 -5.72
C PRO A 67 -4.76 -24.56 -5.31
N GLU A 68 -3.45 -24.61 -5.57
CA GLU A 68 -2.57 -25.73 -5.20
C GLU A 68 -1.74 -25.48 -3.92
N THR A 69 -1.87 -24.32 -3.26
CA THR A 69 -1.34 -24.07 -1.90
C THR A 69 -2.38 -24.19 -0.79
#